data_AF-A0A9W9YKL7-F1
#
_entry.id   AF-A0A9W9YKL7-F1
#
_cell.length_a   1.000
_cell.length_b   1.000
_cell.length_c   1.000
_cell.angle_alpha   90.00
_cell.angle_beta   90.00
_cell.angle_gamma   90.00
#
_symmetry.space_group_name_H-M   'P 1'
#
loop_
_entity.id
_entity.type
_entity.pdbx_description
1 polymer ?
#
loop_
_entity_poly.entity_id
_entity_poly.type
_entity_poly.pdbx_seq_one_letter_code
_entity_poly.pdbx_strand_id
1 'polypeptide(L)'
;MLLPSSLGYCSWQTHIPGKREESCDASFLRVGCFNDIHARGHRPLPNLLFTDRDVDSEKFSGIRVDWENWEAYVKNIVCRCAERAKAKGYMFFGLQYYGECWASQSEKFTFNIDGLGAGCISSDSKACTPSSKVCVGEEFSLFVYDVLQ
;
A
#
# COMPACT_ATOMS: atom_id res chain seq x y z
N MET A 1 39.42 49.15 -2.16
CA MET A 1 39.32 48.25 -3.32
C MET A 1 39.33 46.83 -2.77
N LEU A 2 38.17 46.17 -2.77
CA LEU A 2 37.98 44.82 -2.24
C LEU A 2 38.09 43.82 -3.39
N LEU A 3 38.98 42.85 -3.29
CA LEU A 3 39.04 41.67 -4.14
C LEU A 3 39.17 40.40 -3.27
N PRO A 4 38.63 39.26 -3.72
CA PRO A 4 37.93 38.34 -2.85
C PRO A 4 38.73 37.11 -2.43
N SER A 5 38.28 36.59 -1.31
CA SER A 5 38.65 35.36 -0.62
C SER A 5 38.25 34.08 -1.38
N SER A 6 39.18 33.11 -1.32
CA SER A 6 38.97 31.66 -1.33
C SER A 6 38.10 31.07 -2.45
N LEU A 7 38.77 30.50 -3.45
CA LEU A 7 38.21 29.47 -4.33
C LEU A 7 37.74 28.28 -3.48
N GLY A 8 36.42 28.13 -3.38
CA GLY A 8 35.79 26.92 -2.84
C GLY A 8 36.00 25.76 -3.80
N TYR A 9 36.58 24.68 -3.29
CA TYR A 9 36.61 23.40 -3.97
C TYR A 9 35.17 22.86 -4.07
N CYS A 10 34.61 22.82 -5.27
CA CYS A 10 33.35 22.14 -5.53
C CYS A 10 33.64 20.62 -5.53
N SER A 11 33.36 19.97 -4.40
CA SER A 11 33.39 18.52 -4.28
C SER A 11 32.32 17.93 -5.19
N TRP A 12 32.74 17.33 -6.30
CA TRP A 12 31.87 16.49 -7.13
C TRP A 12 31.51 15.23 -6.32
N GLN A 13 30.32 15.20 -5.71
CA GLN A 13 29.76 13.94 -5.22
C GLN A 13 29.51 13.04 -6.44
N THR A 14 30.23 11.93 -6.49
CA THR A 14 30.05 10.87 -7.48
C THR A 14 28.65 10.28 -7.35
N HIS A 15 27.77 10.57 -8.31
CA HIS A 15 26.52 9.87 -8.48
C HIS A 15 26.83 8.44 -8.96
N ILE A 16 26.73 7.46 -8.07
CA ILE A 16 26.67 6.06 -8.44
C ILE A 16 25.25 5.81 -8.96
N PRO A 17 25.03 5.36 -10.22
CA PRO A 17 23.73 4.91 -10.67
C PRO A 17 23.50 3.50 -10.12
N GLY A 18 23.24 3.43 -8.82
CA GLY A 18 22.74 2.24 -8.12
C GLY A 18 21.22 2.31 -8.11
N LYS A 19 20.58 1.19 -8.47
CA LYS A 19 19.13 0.97 -8.60
C LYS A 19 18.26 1.99 -7.86
N ARG A 20 17.36 2.67 -8.57
CA ARG A 20 16.13 3.18 -7.94
C ARG A 20 15.45 1.98 -7.30
N GLU A 21 15.55 1.84 -5.99
CA GLU A 21 14.54 1.13 -5.23
C GLU A 21 13.21 1.77 -5.67
N GLU A 22 12.26 0.97 -6.18
CA GLU A 22 10.97 1.47 -6.64
C GLU A 22 10.33 2.26 -5.49
N SER A 23 10.56 3.57 -5.48
CA SER A 23 10.06 4.46 -4.47
C SER A 23 8.60 4.63 -4.74
N CYS A 24 7.78 4.34 -3.73
CA CYS A 24 6.37 4.65 -3.87
C CYS A 24 6.16 6.15 -3.84
N ASP A 25 5.55 6.70 -4.89
CA ASP A 25 5.31 8.15 -4.98
C ASP A 25 4.20 8.59 -4.01
N ALA A 26 3.34 7.66 -3.58
CA ALA A 26 2.32 7.88 -2.57
C ALA A 26 2.83 7.59 -1.15
N SER A 27 2.68 8.57 -0.27
CA SER A 27 2.93 8.41 1.17
C SER A 27 1.69 7.88 1.89
N PHE A 28 1.88 6.94 2.82
CA PHE A 28 0.80 6.33 3.59
C PHE A 28 1.28 5.87 4.97
N LEU A 29 0.35 5.68 5.89
CA LEU A 29 0.58 5.11 7.23
C LEU A 29 -0.14 3.78 7.37
N ARG A 30 0.45 2.85 8.12
CA ARG A 30 -0.19 1.58 8.48
C ARG A 30 -1.21 1.82 9.57
N VAL A 31 -2.43 1.32 9.38
CA VAL A 31 -3.50 1.43 10.37
C VAL A 31 -3.64 0.13 11.15
N GLY A 32 -3.87 -0.99 10.46
CA GLY A 32 -4.04 -2.27 11.14
C GLY A 32 -4.73 -3.34 10.31
N CYS A 33 -4.89 -4.52 10.93
CA CYS A 33 -5.61 -5.65 10.37
C CYS A 33 -7.04 -5.70 10.94
N PHE A 34 -8.03 -5.77 10.06
CA PHE A 34 -9.45 -5.78 10.42
C PHE A 34 -10.16 -6.93 9.74
N ASN A 35 -11.28 -7.38 10.30
CA ASN A 35 -12.14 -8.30 9.57
C ASN A 35 -12.90 -7.55 8.47
N ASP A 36 -13.33 -8.28 7.46
CA ASP A 36 -14.30 -7.82 6.48
C ASP A 36 -15.20 -9.02 6.18
N ILE A 37 -16.36 -9.05 6.85
CA ILE A 37 -17.29 -10.19 6.80
C ILE A 37 -18.14 -10.22 5.53
N HIS A 38 -17.91 -9.28 4.61
CA HIS A 38 -18.61 -9.15 3.33
C HIS A 38 -20.13 -8.96 3.46
N ALA A 39 -20.59 -8.35 4.55
CA ALA A 39 -21.99 -7.96 4.68
C ALA A 39 -22.38 -7.01 3.52
N ARG A 40 -23.42 -7.38 2.75
CA ARG A 40 -23.85 -6.61 1.56
C ARG A 40 -24.12 -5.16 1.92
N GLY A 41 -23.45 -4.23 1.21
CA GLY A 41 -23.59 -2.78 1.42
C GLY A 41 -22.88 -2.24 2.66
N HIS A 42 -22.21 -3.10 3.42
CA HIS A 42 -21.60 -2.79 4.72
C HIS A 42 -20.13 -3.21 4.77
N ARG A 43 -19.44 -3.28 3.63
CA ARG A 43 -18.00 -3.59 3.64
C ARG A 43 -17.21 -2.45 4.28
N PRO A 44 -16.16 -2.74 5.07
CA PRO A 44 -15.38 -1.71 5.76
C PRO A 44 -14.77 -0.67 4.79
N LEU A 45 -14.29 -1.14 3.63
CA LEU A 45 -13.93 -0.31 2.47
C LEU A 45 -14.74 -0.78 1.24
N PRO A 46 -15.63 0.05 0.67
CA PRO A 46 -16.61 -0.43 -0.31
C PRO A 46 -16.15 -0.35 -1.78
N ASN A 47 -15.06 0.37 -2.10
CA ASN A 47 -14.68 0.62 -3.50
C ASN A 47 -13.50 -0.26 -3.93
N LEU A 48 -13.74 -1.23 -4.82
CA LEU A 48 -12.66 -1.98 -5.48
C LEU A 48 -11.99 -1.10 -6.54
N LEU A 49 -10.72 -0.77 -6.33
CA LEU A 49 -9.93 0.01 -7.27
C LEU A 49 -9.35 -0.87 -8.37
N PHE A 50 -8.81 -2.03 -7.99
CA PHE A 50 -8.32 -3.07 -8.90
C PHE A 50 -8.16 -4.40 -8.17
N THR A 51 -7.97 -5.48 -8.93
CA THR A 51 -7.65 -6.80 -8.42
C THR A 51 -6.53 -7.45 -9.25
N ASP A 52 -5.62 -8.13 -8.56
CA ASP A 52 -4.59 -9.01 -9.13
C ASP A 52 -4.96 -10.50 -8.93
N ARG A 53 -6.07 -10.75 -8.22
CA ARG A 53 -6.58 -12.09 -7.89
C ARG A 53 -7.53 -12.62 -8.96
N ASP A 54 -8.49 -11.80 -9.37
CA ASP A 54 -9.56 -12.18 -10.29
C ASP A 54 -9.24 -11.69 -11.70
N VAL A 55 -8.80 -12.61 -12.55
CA VAL A 55 -8.37 -12.32 -13.93
C VAL A 55 -9.53 -12.03 -14.88
N ASP A 56 -10.75 -12.43 -14.51
CA ASP A 56 -11.94 -12.23 -15.32
C ASP A 56 -12.69 -10.93 -14.95
N SER A 57 -12.25 -10.26 -13.88
CA SER A 57 -12.80 -8.99 -13.44
C SER A 57 -12.50 -7.86 -14.44
N GLU A 58 -13.47 -6.98 -14.69
CA GLU A 58 -13.24 -5.70 -15.37
C GLU A 58 -12.24 -4.79 -14.62
N LYS A 59 -11.97 -5.10 -13.35
CA LYS A 59 -11.00 -4.42 -12.48
C LYS A 59 -9.66 -5.14 -12.42
N PHE A 60 -9.45 -6.19 -13.22
CA PHE A 60 -8.16 -6.87 -13.28
C PHE A 60 -7.06 -5.89 -13.67
N SER A 61 -5.96 -5.88 -12.93
CA SER A 61 -4.90 -4.90 -13.13
C SER A 61 -3.96 -5.22 -14.30
N GLY A 62 -4.06 -6.43 -14.86
CA GLY A 62 -3.09 -6.99 -15.80
C GLY A 62 -1.94 -7.77 -15.12
N ILE A 63 -1.87 -7.74 -13.78
CA ILE A 63 -0.85 -8.40 -12.96
C ILE A 63 -1.52 -9.47 -12.11
N ARG A 64 -0.90 -10.64 -11.98
CA ARG A 64 -1.34 -11.71 -11.07
C ARG A 64 -0.57 -11.62 -9.76
N VAL A 65 -1.17 -12.15 -8.68
CA VAL A 65 -0.44 -12.38 -7.43
C VAL A 65 0.83 -13.19 -7.72
N ASP A 66 1.99 -12.62 -7.38
CA ASP A 66 3.28 -13.28 -7.54
C ASP A 66 3.67 -13.94 -6.21
N TRP A 67 3.36 -15.23 -6.11
CA TRP A 67 3.64 -16.05 -4.95
C TRP A 67 5.11 -16.44 -4.84
N GLU A 68 5.84 -16.46 -5.96
CA GLU A 68 7.26 -16.82 -6.00
C GLU A 68 8.13 -15.65 -5.52
N ASN A 69 7.71 -14.42 -5.82
CA ASN A 69 8.38 -13.18 -5.42
C ASN A 69 7.49 -12.33 -4.49
N TRP A 70 6.99 -12.97 -3.42
CA TRP A 70 6.05 -12.39 -2.47
C TRP A 70 6.48 -11.03 -1.91
N GLU A 71 7.73 -10.90 -1.46
CA GLU A 71 8.21 -9.65 -0.84
C GLU A 71 8.14 -8.46 -1.81
N ALA A 72 8.60 -8.66 -3.05
CA ALA A 72 8.56 -7.61 -4.07
C ALA A 72 7.12 -7.31 -4.46
N TYR A 73 6.30 -8.34 -4.62
CA TYR A 73 4.89 -8.22 -4.95
C TYR A 73 4.11 -7.42 -3.92
N VAL A 74 4.23 -7.74 -2.62
CA VAL A 74 3.49 -7.01 -1.56
C VAL A 74 3.89 -5.54 -1.53
N LYS A 75 5.19 -5.22 -1.67
CA LYS A 75 5.64 -3.83 -1.76
C LYS A 75 5.01 -3.12 -2.96
N ASN A 76 5.00 -3.77 -4.12
CA ASN A 76 4.46 -3.23 -5.35
C ASN A 76 2.94 -2.99 -5.28
N ILE A 77 2.14 -3.97 -4.82
CA ILE A 77 0.68 -3.82 -4.75
C ILE A 77 0.25 -2.77 -3.72
N VAL A 78 0.93 -2.70 -2.56
CA VAL A 78 0.69 -1.65 -1.57
C VAL A 78 0.92 -0.28 -2.20
N CYS A 79 2.00 -0.13 -2.96
CA CYS A 79 2.28 1.13 -3.60
C CYS A 79 1.24 1.52 -4.66
N ARG A 80 0.96 0.62 -5.61
CA ARG A 80 -0.06 0.86 -6.65
C ARG A 80 -1.44 1.18 -6.05
N CYS A 81 -1.77 0.54 -4.93
CA CYS A 81 -3.02 0.82 -4.22
C CYS A 81 -3.02 2.21 -3.58
N ALA A 82 -1.92 2.59 -2.90
CA ALA A 82 -1.76 3.93 -2.35
C ALA A 82 -1.85 5.03 -3.42
N GLU A 83 -1.17 4.85 -4.57
CA GLU A 83 -1.19 5.80 -5.68
C GLU A 83 -2.58 5.96 -6.30
N ARG A 84 -3.28 4.84 -6.56
CA ARG A 84 -4.65 4.88 -7.09
C ARG A 84 -5.64 5.46 -6.09
N ALA A 85 -5.46 5.19 -4.80
CA ALA A 85 -6.28 5.75 -3.75
C ALA A 85 -6.09 7.27 -3.66
N LYS A 86 -4.83 7.72 -3.60
CA LYS A 86 -4.45 9.14 -3.59
C LYS A 86 -4.98 9.89 -4.81
N ALA A 87 -4.80 9.35 -6.01
CA ALA A 87 -5.27 9.96 -7.25
C ALA A 87 -6.80 10.15 -7.30
N LYS A 88 -7.56 9.35 -6.54
CA LYS A 88 -9.03 9.43 -6.44
C LYS A 88 -9.51 10.19 -5.20
N GLY A 89 -8.60 10.75 -4.40
CA GLY A 89 -8.92 11.46 -3.15
C GLY A 89 -9.53 10.54 -2.08
N TYR A 90 -9.16 9.26 -2.06
CA TYR A 90 -9.53 8.36 -0.98
C TYR A 90 -8.62 8.56 0.23
N MET A 91 -9.23 8.58 1.43
CA MET A 91 -8.51 8.75 2.70
C MET A 91 -7.90 7.43 3.17
N PHE A 92 -8.57 6.31 2.90
CA PHE A 92 -8.10 4.99 3.28
C PHE A 92 -8.04 4.07 2.07
N PHE A 93 -7.03 3.21 2.04
CA PHE A 93 -7.04 2.01 1.22
C PHE A 93 -6.78 0.78 2.08
N GLY A 94 -7.11 -0.38 1.56
CA GLY A 94 -6.80 -1.64 2.19
C GLY A 94 -6.64 -2.75 1.19
N LEU A 95 -5.85 -3.74 1.58
CA LEU A 95 -5.60 -4.93 0.77
C LEU A 95 -6.25 -6.15 1.41
N GLN A 96 -6.92 -6.94 0.58
CA GLN A 96 -7.61 -8.18 0.98
C GLN A 96 -7.34 -9.27 -0.06
N TYR A 97 -7.50 -10.54 0.33
CA TYR A 97 -7.33 -11.71 -0.52
C TYR A 97 -6.00 -11.68 -1.29
N TYR A 98 -4.93 -11.21 -0.64
CA TYR A 98 -3.58 -11.14 -1.21
C TYR A 98 -3.41 -10.24 -2.45
N GLY A 99 -4.49 -9.76 -3.07
CA GLY A 99 -4.44 -9.16 -4.41
C GLY A 99 -5.53 -8.15 -4.73
N GLU A 100 -6.45 -7.85 -3.81
CA GLU A 100 -7.51 -6.87 -4.05
C GLU A 100 -7.20 -5.56 -3.36
N CYS A 101 -7.37 -4.45 -4.09
CA CYS A 101 -7.20 -3.10 -3.57
C CYS A 101 -8.56 -2.43 -3.38
N TRP A 102 -8.92 -2.20 -2.12
CA TRP A 102 -10.17 -1.55 -1.71
C TRP A 102 -9.90 -0.16 -1.14
N ALA A 103 -10.85 0.76 -1.25
CA ALA A 103 -10.68 2.12 -0.73
C ALA A 103 -11.99 2.77 -0.26
N SER A 104 -11.86 3.80 0.57
CA SER A 104 -12.98 4.62 1.06
C SER A 104 -12.60 6.08 1.19
N GLN A 105 -13.57 6.95 0.89
CA GLN A 105 -13.47 8.41 1.04
C GLN A 105 -13.88 8.84 2.46
N SER A 106 -14.46 7.92 3.23
CA SER A 106 -15.09 8.24 4.51
C SER A 106 -14.05 8.61 5.56
N GLU A 107 -14.17 9.82 6.12
CA GLU A 107 -13.51 10.22 7.37
C GLU A 107 -14.04 9.42 8.57
N LYS A 108 -15.23 8.84 8.45
CA LYS A 108 -15.72 7.89 9.46
C LYS A 108 -14.89 6.64 9.32
N PHE A 109 -14.23 6.25 10.41
CA PHE A 109 -13.48 5.01 10.59
C PHE A 109 -14.41 3.80 10.40
N THR A 110 -14.83 3.51 9.16
CA THR A 110 -15.70 2.36 8.85
C THR A 110 -14.89 1.10 8.66
N PHE A 111 -13.56 1.20 8.59
CA PHE A 111 -12.71 0.04 8.35
C PHE A 111 -12.69 -0.96 9.52
N ASN A 112 -13.11 -0.56 10.72
CA ASN A 112 -13.13 -1.40 11.92
C ASN A 112 -14.54 -1.85 12.34
N ILE A 113 -15.56 -1.67 11.50
CA ILE A 113 -16.96 -2.03 11.80
C ILE A 113 -17.11 -3.52 12.13
N ASP A 114 -16.27 -4.37 11.54
CA ASP A 114 -16.25 -5.82 11.77
C ASP A 114 -15.20 -6.25 12.82
N GLY A 115 -14.57 -5.28 13.49
CA GLY A 115 -13.58 -5.50 14.53
C GLY A 115 -12.17 -5.84 14.03
N LEU A 116 -11.28 -6.11 14.99
CA LEU A 116 -9.89 -6.47 14.72
C LEU A 116 -9.80 -7.85 14.06
N GLY A 117 -8.96 -7.94 13.04
CA GLY A 117 -8.63 -9.19 12.35
C GLY A 117 -7.22 -9.66 12.69
N ALA A 118 -6.98 -10.95 12.45
CA ALA A 118 -5.66 -11.57 12.62
C ALA A 118 -5.10 -12.19 11.32
N GLY A 119 -5.92 -12.30 10.27
CA GLY A 119 -5.54 -12.87 8.98
C GLY A 119 -4.84 -11.86 8.08
N CYS A 120 -3.77 -11.22 8.55
CA CYS A 120 -2.94 -10.37 7.69
C CYS A 120 -1.51 -10.88 7.69
N ILE A 121 -0.91 -10.88 6.50
CA ILE A 121 0.44 -11.39 6.24
C ILE A 121 1.33 -10.23 5.78
N SER A 122 2.58 -10.19 6.25
CA SER A 122 3.58 -9.20 5.84
C SER A 122 4.37 -9.63 4.62
N SER A 123 5.11 -8.68 4.03
CA SER A 123 5.97 -8.94 2.87
C SER A 123 7.06 -10.00 3.11
N ASP A 124 7.40 -10.33 4.36
CA ASP A 124 8.33 -11.42 4.71
C ASP A 124 7.63 -12.77 4.96
N SER A 125 6.38 -12.92 4.49
CA SER A 125 5.56 -14.13 4.59
C SER A 125 5.25 -14.59 6.02
N LYS A 126 5.19 -13.65 6.97
CA LYS A 126 4.83 -13.91 8.37
C LYS A 126 3.55 -13.19 8.74
N ALA A 127 2.99 -13.53 9.90
CA ALA A 127 1.91 -12.76 10.48
C ALA A 127 2.29 -11.28 10.58
N CYS A 128 1.38 -10.39 10.18
CA CYS A 128 1.61 -8.96 10.22
C CYS A 128 1.71 -8.47 11.67
N THR A 129 2.85 -7.86 12.01
CA THR A 129 3.12 -7.32 13.35
C THR A 129 3.34 -5.81 13.29
N PRO A 130 3.36 -5.08 14.42
CA PRO A 130 3.68 -3.66 14.43
C PRO A 130 5.02 -3.31 13.76
N SER A 131 6.01 -4.22 13.76
CA SER A 131 7.32 -4.01 13.13
C SER A 131 7.38 -4.41 11.64
N SER A 132 6.35 -5.06 11.10
CA SER A 132 6.30 -5.42 9.68
C SER A 132 6.31 -4.17 8.78
N LYS A 133 7.02 -4.22 7.64
CA LYS A 133 7.14 -3.05 6.75
C LYS A 133 5.83 -2.70 6.06
N VAL A 134 5.22 -3.70 5.44
CA VAL A 134 3.94 -3.62 4.73
C VAL A 134 3.24 -4.97 4.86
N CYS A 135 1.91 -4.94 4.79
CA CYS A 135 1.04 -6.09 4.96
C CYS A 135 -0.14 -6.09 4.00
N VAL A 136 -0.71 -7.27 3.81
CA VAL A 136 -1.93 -7.50 3.05
C VAL A 136 -2.82 -8.45 3.84
N GLY A 137 -4.14 -8.24 3.72
CA GLY A 137 -5.12 -9.15 4.29
C GLY A 137 -5.25 -10.43 3.48
N GLU A 138 -5.41 -11.54 4.20
CA GLU A 138 -5.75 -12.84 3.68
C GLU A 138 -7.26 -12.90 3.35
N GLU A 139 -7.86 -14.08 3.41
CA GLU A 139 -9.30 -14.25 3.25
C GLU A 139 -10.09 -13.59 4.40
N PHE A 140 -11.16 -12.86 4.04
CA PHE A 140 -12.02 -12.09 4.95
C PHE A 140 -11.31 -11.13 5.92
N SER A 141 -10.05 -10.79 5.63
CA SER A 141 -9.23 -9.88 6.43
C SER A 141 -8.74 -8.75 5.55
N LEU A 142 -8.75 -7.53 6.08
CA LEU A 142 -8.40 -6.31 5.37
C LEU A 142 -7.27 -5.62 6.14
N PHE A 143 -6.09 -5.51 5.52
CA PHE A 143 -5.04 -4.66 6.08
C PHE A 143 -5.19 -3.24 5.55
N VAL A 144 -5.37 -2.28 6.45
CA VAL A 144 -5.77 -0.91 6.13
C VAL A 144 -4.60 0.05 6.30
N TYR A 145 -4.57 1.03 5.42
CA TYR A 145 -3.62 2.13 5.38
C TYR A 145 -4.35 3.47 5.26
N ASP A 146 -3.77 4.49 5.89
CA ASP A 146 -4.19 5.89 5.79
C ASP A 146 -3.34 6.58 4.71
N VAL A 147 -4.00 7.23 3.75
CA VAL A 147 -3.37 7.89 2.60
C VAL A 147 -3.04 9.32 2.94
N LEU A 148 -1.77 9.68 2.85
CA LEU A 148 -1.32 11.06 3.02
C LEU A 148 -1.52 11.83 1.70
N GLN A 149 -2.44 12.79 1.72
CA GLN A 149 -2.78 13.63 0.57
C GLN A 149 -1.66 14.60 0.23
#